data_AF-U9TA54-F1
#
_entry.id   AF-U9TA54-F1
#
_cell.length_a   1.000
_cell.length_b   1.000
_cell.length_c   1.000
_cell.angle_alpha   90.00
_cell.angle_beta   90.00
_cell.angle_gamma   90.00
#
_symmetry.space_group_name_H-M   'P 1'
#
loop_
_entity.id
_entity.type
_entity.pdbx_description
1 polymer ?
#
loop_
_entity_poly.entity_id
_entity_poly.type
_entity_poly.pdbx_seq_one_letter_code
_entity_poly.pdbx_strand_id
1 'polypeptide(L)'
;MKDRMKRSNEIEEKVETNNEKKSKVRKISTAVDFIASTRARLSEVSSEVKSKPIGPYHRKKTKSKKEAKRRRKKEKPIVRSHGPEFYFDLNRWKIIDIKELQNLILHLLTDEGRRPEWLYIEKEEEIKKVVFLMIPGLDPSLFGLTAETVVKAKGPLNWEKLQEKGLFGNSDLKLSENLPILPKIFSHGCVTRASGDTKRMFNPTGNLFNCFLSEAQKGSVKHKEIPENIYERIYSCLLTPEEMAQNDYPLPTCMAKEGQVLPDDWVEVPMKASDIFIKEEFTRKNFKILSIDCEMCKSNDLSVLTRVSIVDIDCNVVYDELVMPEEPITDYLTPFSGITEERLKGVTTNIKDVQNRLLELVDSDTVLIGHSLECDLKALKFTHPYVIDTSILYTNSGGIFSKSSLKMLSHQWLKRSIQVDDGKIVGHDSIEDAKAAMDLVKLKLNNGLDFDKSYENLIQRLERYNKTSAFIDYVGKVQLLGVDAKHSIKCTNDDEVFAGVLNAISNNRNHIYHNFIWGKFKDLENLPEHENDKLTTLKQLNDRIEKIYSCLPAYTAFIVSSGSGNAREWENLYRKKMNSGVNWTAQDQEIYEKELLKGKIGLTFFRVKSDCENLDESEDK
;
A
#
# COMPACT_ATOMS: atom_id res chain seq x y z
N MET A 1 30.14 -5.49 58.88
CA MET A 1 29.94 -4.11 58.37
C MET A 1 29.37 -4.07 56.94
N LYS A 2 29.73 -4.99 56.04
CA LYS A 2 29.19 -5.05 54.66
C LYS A 2 27.72 -5.50 54.55
N ASP A 3 27.20 -6.35 55.43
CA ASP A 3 25.78 -6.76 55.39
C ASP A 3 24.79 -5.70 55.91
N ARG A 4 25.27 -4.73 56.69
CA ARG A 4 24.45 -3.62 57.18
C ARG A 4 24.22 -2.56 56.10
N MET A 5 25.21 -2.34 55.23
CA MET A 5 25.09 -1.44 54.07
C MET A 5 24.16 -2.01 52.99
N LYS A 6 24.18 -3.33 52.76
CA LYS A 6 23.31 -3.96 51.75
C LYS A 6 21.82 -3.91 52.13
N ARG A 7 21.51 -4.05 53.43
CA ARG A 7 20.15 -3.89 53.95
C ARG A 7 19.65 -2.44 53.95
N SER A 8 20.53 -1.45 54.14
CA SER A 8 20.13 -0.04 54.07
C SER A 8 19.75 0.37 52.65
N ASN A 9 20.52 -0.06 51.64
CA ASN A 9 20.24 0.27 50.24
C ASN A 9 18.96 -0.41 49.73
N GLU A 10 18.65 -1.65 50.14
CA GLU A 10 17.39 -2.32 49.79
C GLU A 10 16.15 -1.68 50.46
N ILE A 11 16.34 -0.98 51.59
CA ILE A 11 15.26 -0.25 52.27
C ILE A 11 15.04 1.11 51.60
N GLU A 12 16.08 1.81 51.16
CA GLU A 12 15.96 3.08 50.43
C GLU A 12 15.29 2.90 49.05
N GLU A 13 15.65 1.85 48.31
CA GLU A 13 15.03 1.54 47.00
C GLU A 13 13.54 1.16 47.12
N LYS A 14 13.15 0.50 48.22
CA LYS A 14 11.75 0.18 48.55
C LYS A 14 10.95 1.39 49.03
N VAL A 15 11.60 2.42 49.57
CA VAL A 15 10.95 3.67 50.01
C VAL A 15 10.72 4.60 48.82
N GLU A 16 11.65 4.69 47.86
CA GLU A 16 11.46 5.46 46.62
C GLU A 16 10.34 4.89 45.74
N THR A 17 10.31 3.57 45.54
CA THR A 17 9.25 2.91 44.75
C THR A 17 7.86 3.01 45.40
N ASN A 18 7.77 3.12 46.72
CA ASN A 18 6.50 3.37 47.42
C ASN A 18 6.06 4.84 47.38
N ASN A 19 7.00 5.80 47.36
CA ASN A 19 6.67 7.22 47.21
C ASN A 19 6.21 7.56 45.78
N GLU A 20 6.76 6.91 44.76
CA GLU A 20 6.26 7.03 43.38
C GLU A 20 4.86 6.42 43.19
N LYS A 21 4.57 5.28 43.84
CA LYS A 21 3.23 4.70 43.85
C LYS A 21 2.22 5.56 44.59
N LYS A 22 2.59 6.17 45.73
CA LYS A 22 1.72 7.14 46.46
C LYS A 22 1.50 8.44 45.67
N SER A 23 2.48 8.89 44.90
CA SER A 23 2.39 10.03 43.98
C SER A 23 1.41 9.77 42.83
N LYS A 24 1.46 8.59 42.20
CA LYS A 24 0.50 8.18 41.15
C LYS A 24 -0.92 7.99 41.69
N VAL A 25 -1.09 7.42 42.88
CA VAL A 25 -2.42 7.24 43.50
C VAL A 25 -3.05 8.60 43.89
N ARG A 26 -2.25 9.58 44.37
CA ARG A 26 -2.75 10.95 44.62
C ARG A 26 -3.17 11.68 43.34
N LYS A 27 -2.46 11.49 42.22
CA LYS A 27 -2.82 12.07 40.90
C LYS A 27 -4.08 11.44 40.30
N ILE A 28 -4.34 10.16 40.57
CA ILE A 28 -5.57 9.47 40.13
C ILE A 28 -6.77 9.90 41.01
N SER A 29 -6.60 10.04 42.33
CA SER A 29 -7.66 10.55 43.23
C SER A 29 -8.13 11.95 42.84
N THR A 30 -7.20 12.86 42.53
CA THR A 30 -7.54 14.25 42.13
C THR A 30 -8.24 14.31 40.76
N ALA A 31 -7.94 13.39 39.84
CA ALA A 31 -8.65 13.29 38.57
C ALA A 31 -10.07 12.70 38.71
N VAL A 32 -10.26 11.73 39.62
CA VAL A 32 -11.58 11.15 39.93
C VAL A 32 -12.49 12.14 40.65
N ASP A 33 -11.95 12.94 41.57
CA ASP A 33 -12.69 14.00 42.27
C ASP A 33 -13.07 15.16 41.32
N PHE A 34 -12.23 15.47 40.33
CA PHE A 34 -12.53 16.47 39.28
C PHE A 34 -13.65 16.00 38.33
N ILE A 35 -13.68 14.70 37.99
CA ILE A 35 -14.73 14.11 37.16
C ILE A 35 -16.05 14.01 37.94
N ALA A 36 -16.02 13.69 39.24
CA ALA A 36 -17.21 13.66 40.10
C ALA A 36 -17.82 15.06 40.32
N SER A 37 -16.98 16.09 40.54
CA SER A 37 -17.39 17.50 40.66
C SER A 37 -18.03 18.04 39.37
N THR A 38 -17.49 17.67 38.21
CA THR A 38 -18.02 18.10 36.89
C THR A 38 -19.35 17.41 36.56
N ARG A 39 -19.52 16.14 37.00
CA ARG A 39 -20.77 15.39 36.79
C ARG A 39 -21.91 15.87 37.70
N ALA A 40 -21.60 16.29 38.94
CA ALA A 40 -22.57 16.91 39.85
C ALA A 40 -23.06 18.30 39.35
N ARG A 41 -22.16 19.10 38.76
CA ARG A 41 -22.52 20.39 38.13
C ARG A 41 -23.35 20.25 36.85
N LEU A 42 -23.21 19.15 36.12
CA LEU A 42 -24.01 18.88 34.92
C LEU A 42 -25.41 18.31 35.26
N SER A 43 -25.60 17.70 36.43
CA SER A 43 -26.92 17.27 36.90
C SER A 43 -27.76 18.40 37.51
N GLU A 44 -27.15 19.46 38.06
CA GLU A 44 -27.88 20.64 38.58
C GLU A 44 -28.42 21.55 37.47
N VAL A 45 -27.88 21.51 36.26
CA VAL A 45 -28.34 22.35 35.14
C VAL A 45 -29.51 21.72 34.36
N SER A 46 -29.82 20.43 34.60
CA SER A 46 -30.83 19.69 33.83
C SER A 46 -32.21 19.58 34.52
N SER A 47 -32.42 20.16 35.71
CA SER A 47 -33.70 20.04 36.44
C SER A 47 -34.55 21.31 36.52
N GLU A 48 -34.12 22.46 36.00
CA GLU A 48 -34.90 23.71 36.11
C GLU A 48 -35.29 24.32 34.76
N VAL A 49 -36.13 23.65 33.95
CA VAL A 49 -37.10 24.38 33.11
C VAL A 49 -38.36 23.53 32.85
N LYS A 50 -39.37 23.64 33.72
CA LYS A 50 -40.79 23.54 33.32
C LYS A 50 -41.70 24.52 34.09
N SER A 51 -42.15 25.53 33.33
CA SER A 51 -43.47 26.21 33.30
C SER A 51 -43.98 27.20 34.39
N LYS A 52 -44.18 28.46 33.91
CA LYS A 52 -45.31 29.44 34.08
C LYS A 52 -45.52 30.17 35.42
N PRO A 53 -46.32 31.27 35.48
CA PRO A 53 -46.58 32.40 34.56
C PRO A 53 -46.39 33.78 35.27
N ILE A 54 -46.52 34.94 34.61
CA ILE A 54 -47.01 36.26 35.12
C ILE A 54 -46.88 37.31 33.99
N GLY A 55 -47.98 37.98 33.65
CA GLY A 55 -47.98 39.24 32.86
C GLY A 55 -48.23 40.44 33.78
N PRO A 56 -48.78 41.56 33.30
CA PRO A 56 -48.43 42.34 32.10
C PRO A 56 -47.63 43.61 32.50
N TYR A 57 -46.91 44.29 31.60
CA TYR A 57 -46.93 45.77 31.52
C TYR A 57 -46.15 46.29 30.30
N HIS A 58 -46.74 47.29 29.67
CA HIS A 58 -46.43 47.86 28.36
C HIS A 58 -45.10 48.64 28.26
N ARG A 59 -44.45 48.56 27.08
CA ARG A 59 -43.79 49.74 26.47
C ARG A 59 -43.88 49.71 24.93
N LYS A 60 -44.00 50.91 24.36
CA LYS A 60 -44.67 51.30 23.10
C LYS A 60 -44.06 50.73 21.81
N LYS A 61 -44.96 50.39 20.86
CA LYS A 61 -44.66 50.09 19.44
C LYS A 61 -44.41 51.40 18.66
N THR A 62 -43.34 51.45 17.87
CA THR A 62 -43.28 52.29 16.66
C THR A 62 -43.62 51.43 15.43
N LYS A 63 -44.74 51.79 14.78
CA LYS A 63 -45.20 51.23 13.50
C LYS A 63 -44.37 51.83 12.36
N SER A 64 -43.34 51.13 11.87
CA SER A 64 -42.83 51.39 10.50
C SER A 64 -42.07 50.25 9.83
N LYS A 65 -41.73 49.14 10.53
CA LYS A 65 -41.01 48.01 9.92
C LYS A 65 -41.86 46.77 9.55
N LYS A 66 -43.18 46.78 9.84
CA LYS A 66 -44.05 45.61 9.61
C LYS A 66 -44.73 45.55 8.24
N GLU A 67 -44.78 46.64 7.48
CA GLU A 67 -45.40 46.63 6.13
C GLU A 67 -44.39 46.30 5.01
N ALA A 68 -43.11 46.67 5.16
CA ALA A 68 -42.07 46.30 4.19
C ALA A 68 -41.79 44.77 4.15
N LYS A 69 -42.05 44.06 5.26
CA LYS A 69 -41.80 42.61 5.36
C LYS A 69 -42.95 41.74 4.80
N ARG A 70 -44.11 42.33 4.47
CA ARG A 70 -45.28 41.62 3.95
C ARG A 70 -45.42 41.66 2.42
N ARG A 71 -44.70 42.56 1.73
CA ARG A 71 -44.70 42.64 0.25
C ARG A 71 -43.58 41.84 -0.44
N ARG A 72 -42.62 41.26 0.28
CA ARG A 72 -41.60 40.32 -0.24
C ARG A 72 -41.95 38.84 0.00
N LYS A 73 -43.24 38.49 -0.03
CA LYS A 73 -43.73 37.11 0.20
C LYS A 73 -44.63 36.63 -0.95
N LYS A 74 -44.19 36.90 -2.19
CA LYS A 74 -44.58 36.33 -3.49
C LYS A 74 -43.34 36.64 -4.35
N GLU A 75 -42.53 35.75 -4.89
CA GLU A 75 -42.65 34.33 -5.23
C GLU A 75 -41.63 33.48 -4.45
N LYS A 76 -41.99 32.25 -4.08
CA LYS A 76 -41.00 31.23 -3.73
C LYS A 76 -40.65 30.52 -5.04
N PRO A 77 -39.37 30.41 -5.45
CA PRO A 77 -39.00 29.50 -6.51
C PRO A 77 -39.38 28.10 -6.04
N ILE A 78 -39.94 27.30 -6.95
CA ILE A 78 -40.10 25.86 -6.76
C ILE A 78 -38.71 25.32 -6.41
N VAL A 79 -38.51 24.84 -5.17
CA VAL A 79 -37.26 24.20 -4.76
C VAL A 79 -37.18 22.91 -5.57
N ARG A 80 -36.42 22.92 -6.66
CA ARG A 80 -35.95 21.69 -7.30
C ARG A 80 -35.26 20.88 -6.20
N SER A 81 -35.68 19.64 -5.96
CA SER A 81 -34.96 18.76 -5.05
C SER A 81 -33.55 18.61 -5.62
N HIS A 82 -32.55 19.14 -4.93
CA HIS A 82 -31.16 18.96 -5.37
C HIS A 82 -30.81 17.48 -5.20
N GLY A 83 -30.09 16.90 -6.15
CA GLY A 83 -29.64 15.51 -6.10
C GLY A 83 -28.53 15.31 -5.05
N PRO A 84 -27.96 14.11 -4.95
CA PRO A 84 -26.82 13.85 -4.09
C PRO A 84 -25.61 14.74 -4.38
N GLU A 85 -24.97 15.23 -3.32
CA GLU A 85 -23.80 16.12 -3.39
C GLU A 85 -22.82 15.88 -2.23
N PHE A 86 -21.55 16.20 -2.48
CA PHE A 86 -20.44 16.07 -1.53
C PHE A 86 -20.06 17.42 -0.92
N TYR A 87 -20.00 17.46 0.41
CA TYR A 87 -19.62 18.65 1.17
C TYR A 87 -18.47 18.32 2.13
N PHE A 88 -17.37 19.08 2.04
CA PHE A 88 -16.19 18.85 2.88
C PHE A 88 -16.32 19.54 4.24
N ASP A 89 -16.13 18.80 5.33
CA ASP A 89 -16.10 19.37 6.69
C ASP A 89 -14.70 19.92 7.00
N LEU A 90 -14.58 21.25 6.98
CA LEU A 90 -13.32 21.95 7.26
C LEU A 90 -12.85 21.78 8.71
N ASN A 91 -13.74 21.54 9.67
CA ASN A 91 -13.37 21.37 11.07
C ASN A 91 -12.75 19.99 11.35
N ARG A 92 -13.13 18.99 10.53
CA ARG A 92 -12.63 17.61 10.61
C ARG A 92 -11.68 17.25 9.47
N TRP A 93 -11.22 18.26 8.74
CA TRP A 93 -10.35 18.06 7.59
C TRP A 93 -9.03 17.38 7.97
N LYS A 94 -8.63 16.42 7.16
CA LYS A 94 -7.33 15.76 7.21
C LYS A 94 -6.86 15.42 5.81
N ILE A 95 -5.55 15.20 5.66
CA ILE A 95 -5.02 14.59 4.43
C ILE A 95 -5.62 13.19 4.29
N ILE A 96 -6.19 12.91 3.13
CA ILE A 96 -6.91 11.69 2.84
C ILE A 96 -5.88 10.58 2.60
N ASP A 97 -5.93 9.50 3.36
CA ASP A 97 -5.14 8.32 3.05
C ASP A 97 -5.92 7.37 2.12
N ILE A 98 -5.22 6.40 1.54
CA ILE A 98 -5.85 5.42 0.64
C ILE A 98 -6.93 4.59 1.33
N LYS A 99 -6.82 4.39 2.65
CA LYS A 99 -7.80 3.63 3.43
C LYS A 99 -9.12 4.40 3.56
N GLU A 100 -9.08 5.72 3.67
CA GLU A 100 -10.26 6.59 3.66
C GLU A 100 -10.99 6.54 2.31
N LEU A 101 -10.25 6.46 1.18
CA LEU A 101 -10.84 6.25 -0.14
C LEU A 101 -11.54 4.90 -0.24
N GLN A 102 -10.90 3.83 0.25
CA GLN A 102 -11.50 2.50 0.33
C GLN A 102 -12.78 2.51 1.19
N ASN A 103 -12.73 3.15 2.37
CA ASN A 103 -13.87 3.27 3.26
C ASN A 103 -15.02 4.05 2.61
N LEU A 104 -14.73 5.11 1.85
CA LEU A 104 -15.74 5.86 1.10
C LEU A 104 -16.42 4.99 0.04
N ILE A 105 -15.66 4.21 -0.74
CA ILE A 105 -16.24 3.29 -1.74
C ILE A 105 -17.16 2.27 -1.06
N LEU A 106 -16.69 1.65 0.03
CA LEU A 106 -17.50 0.72 0.82
C LEU A 106 -18.73 1.41 1.41
N HIS A 107 -18.62 2.65 1.89
CA HIS A 107 -19.74 3.36 2.48
C HIS A 107 -20.82 3.72 1.45
N LEU A 108 -20.40 4.09 0.22
CA LEU A 108 -21.32 4.41 -0.87
C LEU A 108 -22.02 3.16 -1.43
N LEU A 109 -21.37 1.99 -1.41
CA LEU A 109 -21.86 0.80 -2.10
C LEU A 109 -22.30 -0.33 -1.17
N THR A 110 -22.04 -0.25 0.14
CA THR A 110 -22.30 -1.34 1.10
C THR A 110 -22.75 -0.79 2.45
N ASP A 111 -23.38 -1.62 3.26
CA ASP A 111 -23.83 -1.25 4.61
C ASP A 111 -22.72 -1.35 5.68
N GLU A 112 -21.53 -1.86 5.33
CA GLU A 112 -20.40 -2.00 6.27
C GLU A 112 -19.42 -0.83 6.25
N GLY A 113 -19.47 -0.01 5.21
CA GLY A 113 -18.50 1.06 5.03
C GLY A 113 -18.66 2.15 6.08
N ARG A 114 -17.54 2.57 6.66
CA ARG A 114 -17.54 3.70 7.58
C ARG A 114 -17.59 5.01 6.80
N ARG A 115 -18.56 5.84 7.14
CA ARG A 115 -18.65 7.21 6.64
C ARG A 115 -17.39 8.01 7.00
N PRO A 116 -16.70 8.63 6.02
CA PRO A 116 -15.55 9.49 6.32
C PRO A 116 -15.98 10.74 7.10
N GLU A 117 -15.26 11.09 8.16
CA GLU A 117 -15.63 12.24 9.01
C GLU A 117 -15.42 13.60 8.34
N TRP A 118 -14.53 13.67 7.34
CA TRP A 118 -14.21 14.87 6.58
C TRP A 118 -15.20 15.12 5.43
N LEU A 119 -16.17 14.23 5.21
CA LEU A 119 -17.12 14.29 4.11
C LEU A 119 -18.57 14.14 4.59
N TYR A 120 -19.38 15.14 4.30
CA TYR A 120 -20.83 15.04 4.36
C TYR A 120 -21.40 14.74 2.98
N ILE A 121 -22.24 13.71 2.90
CA ILE A 121 -22.90 13.28 1.67
C ILE A 121 -24.39 13.54 1.84
N GLU A 122 -24.94 14.40 0.98
CA GLU A 122 -26.38 14.62 0.91
C GLU A 122 -27.02 13.52 0.05
N LYS A 123 -28.17 12.97 0.48
CA LYS A 123 -28.92 11.92 -0.23
C LYS A 123 -28.05 10.73 -0.67
N GLU A 124 -27.22 10.23 0.25
CA GLU A 124 -26.27 9.15 -0.02
C GLU A 124 -26.93 7.90 -0.64
N GLU A 125 -28.18 7.61 -0.28
CA GLU A 125 -28.98 6.48 -0.77
C GLU A 125 -29.31 6.54 -2.27
N GLU A 126 -29.23 7.72 -2.90
CA GLU A 126 -29.44 7.90 -4.34
C GLU A 126 -28.18 7.50 -5.14
N ILE A 127 -27.00 7.44 -4.51
CA ILE A 127 -25.73 7.07 -5.15
C ILE A 127 -25.61 5.54 -5.22
N LYS A 128 -25.71 4.97 -6.42
CA LYS A 128 -25.66 3.50 -6.64
C LYS A 128 -24.48 3.03 -7.49
N LYS A 129 -23.73 3.97 -8.06
CA LYS A 129 -22.58 3.73 -8.94
C LYS A 129 -21.41 4.60 -8.52
N VAL A 130 -20.23 4.00 -8.48
CA VAL A 130 -18.93 4.66 -8.31
C VAL A 130 -18.07 4.38 -9.53
N VAL A 131 -17.58 5.44 -10.17
CA VAL A 131 -16.53 5.36 -11.19
C VAL A 131 -15.26 5.94 -10.60
N PHE A 132 -14.24 5.09 -10.46
CA PHE A 132 -12.95 5.45 -9.89
C PHE A 132 -11.88 5.40 -10.99
N LEU A 133 -11.29 6.56 -11.29
CA LEU A 133 -10.14 6.68 -12.18
C LEU A 133 -8.86 6.91 -11.37
N MET A 134 -7.91 5.98 -11.48
CA MET A 134 -6.58 6.11 -10.92
C MET A 134 -5.64 6.69 -11.99
N ILE A 135 -4.99 7.81 -11.71
CA ILE A 135 -4.12 8.53 -12.64
C ILE A 135 -2.80 8.89 -11.92
N PRO A 136 -1.87 7.95 -11.75
CA PRO A 136 -0.57 8.24 -11.15
C PRO A 136 0.15 9.34 -11.92
N GLY A 137 0.89 10.19 -11.20
CA GLY A 137 1.49 11.41 -11.77
C GLY A 137 0.60 12.64 -11.75
N LEU A 138 -0.68 12.54 -11.35
CA LEU A 138 -1.55 13.70 -11.13
C LEU A 138 -1.24 14.37 -9.78
N ASP A 139 -0.03 14.92 -9.67
CA ASP A 139 0.53 15.45 -8.42
C ASP A 139 0.38 16.98 -8.30
N PRO A 140 0.62 17.57 -7.11
CA PRO A 140 0.47 19.01 -6.86
C PRO A 140 1.29 19.92 -7.78
N SER A 141 2.46 19.47 -8.26
CA SER A 141 3.30 20.24 -9.19
C SER A 141 2.60 20.52 -10.50
N LEU A 142 1.66 19.62 -10.87
CA LEU A 142 0.52 19.84 -11.76
C LEU A 142 0.10 21.30 -11.69
N PHE A 143 -0.44 21.67 -10.53
CA PHE A 143 -1.18 22.89 -10.27
C PHE A 143 -0.29 24.04 -9.80
N GLY A 144 1.01 23.97 -10.05
CA GLY A 144 1.99 24.97 -9.58
C GLY A 144 2.16 24.97 -8.05
N LEU A 145 1.83 23.86 -7.38
CA LEU A 145 1.92 23.71 -5.92
C LEU A 145 3.07 22.77 -5.55
N THR A 146 3.68 22.99 -4.39
CA THR A 146 4.67 22.04 -3.84
C THR A 146 4.03 21.09 -2.84
N ALA A 147 4.62 19.90 -2.67
CA ALA A 147 4.17 18.91 -1.69
C ALA A 147 4.10 19.51 -0.26
N GLU A 148 5.10 20.33 0.12
CA GLU A 148 5.15 20.99 1.43
C GLU A 148 4.04 22.02 1.61
N THR A 149 3.65 22.71 0.52
CA THR A 149 2.58 23.71 0.52
C THR A 149 1.23 23.04 0.73
N VAL A 150 0.97 21.94 0.00
CA VAL A 150 -0.32 21.25 0.10
C VAL A 150 -0.47 20.47 1.41
N VAL A 151 0.60 19.93 1.98
CA VAL A 151 0.55 19.24 3.29
C VAL A 151 0.16 20.20 4.43
N LYS A 152 0.47 21.49 4.29
CA LYS A 152 0.09 22.53 5.26
C LYS A 152 -1.33 23.07 5.06
N ALA A 153 -2.03 22.65 4.02
CA ALA A 153 -3.38 23.13 3.72
C ALA A 153 -4.38 22.71 4.83
N LYS A 154 -5.12 23.70 5.34
CA LYS A 154 -6.17 23.50 6.36
C LYS A 154 -7.55 23.22 5.74
N GLY A 155 -7.57 22.50 4.62
CA GLY A 155 -8.77 22.23 3.86
C GLY A 155 -8.47 21.69 2.47
N PRO A 156 -9.51 21.28 1.72
CA PRO A 156 -9.38 20.96 0.31
C PRO A 156 -8.95 22.21 -0.47
N LEU A 157 -8.15 22.00 -1.51
CA LEU A 157 -7.61 23.05 -2.37
C LEU A 157 -8.72 23.63 -3.24
N ASN A 158 -9.16 24.84 -2.92
CA ASN A 158 -10.18 25.56 -3.69
C ASN A 158 -9.53 26.34 -4.83
N TRP A 159 -9.95 26.09 -6.07
CA TRP A 159 -9.30 26.65 -7.26
C TRP A 159 -9.40 28.17 -7.34
N GLU A 160 -10.56 28.75 -7.03
CA GLU A 160 -10.77 30.20 -7.04
C GLU A 160 -9.84 30.89 -6.03
N LYS A 161 -9.78 30.38 -4.80
CA LYS A 161 -8.92 30.94 -3.75
C LYS A 161 -7.43 30.79 -4.04
N LEU A 162 -7.03 29.73 -4.75
CA LEU A 162 -5.65 29.55 -5.17
C LEU A 162 -5.25 30.56 -6.24
N GLN A 163 -6.15 30.84 -7.19
CA GLN A 163 -5.97 31.87 -8.21
C GLN A 163 -5.88 33.27 -7.59
N GLU A 164 -6.77 33.61 -6.66
CA GLU A 164 -6.78 34.91 -5.98
C GLU A 164 -5.51 35.20 -5.15
N LYS A 165 -4.92 34.17 -4.55
CA LYS A 165 -3.76 34.32 -3.64
C LYS A 165 -2.41 34.30 -4.34
N GLY A 166 -2.37 34.07 -5.65
CA GLY A 166 -1.11 33.96 -6.41
C GLY A 166 -0.16 32.89 -5.84
N LEU A 167 -0.69 31.84 -5.20
CA LEU A 167 0.06 30.78 -4.51
C LEU A 167 0.72 29.77 -5.48
N PHE A 168 0.88 30.14 -6.74
CA PHE A 168 1.61 29.35 -7.73
C PHE A 168 3.11 29.58 -7.48
N GLY A 169 3.84 28.51 -7.16
CA GLY A 169 5.27 28.56 -6.84
C GLY A 169 6.18 28.92 -8.00
N ASN A 170 5.63 29.26 -9.18
CA ASN A 170 6.38 29.66 -10.36
C ASN A 170 5.55 30.64 -11.20
N SER A 171 6.11 31.79 -11.54
CA SER A 171 5.46 32.79 -12.41
C SER A 171 5.23 32.29 -13.85
N ASP A 172 5.90 31.21 -14.24
CA ASP A 172 5.88 30.64 -15.60
C ASP A 172 5.04 29.35 -15.74
N LEU A 173 4.51 28.78 -14.64
CA LEU A 173 3.64 27.59 -14.69
C LEU A 173 2.16 28.00 -14.74
N LYS A 174 1.66 28.21 -15.96
CA LYS A 174 0.23 28.46 -16.24
C LYS A 174 -0.60 27.16 -16.21
N LEU A 175 -0.71 26.49 -15.06
CA LEU A 175 -1.58 25.31 -14.98
C LEU A 175 -3.05 25.63 -14.65
N SER A 176 -3.64 26.45 -15.52
CA SER A 176 -5.07 26.40 -15.84
C SER A 176 -5.30 26.04 -17.33
N GLU A 177 -4.28 26.11 -18.19
CA GLU A 177 -4.42 25.85 -19.64
C GLU A 177 -4.29 24.37 -20.02
N ASN A 178 -3.49 23.56 -19.29
CA ASN A 178 -3.16 22.20 -19.72
C ASN A 178 -4.10 21.08 -19.22
N LEU A 179 -4.79 21.26 -18.08
CA LEU A 179 -5.85 20.35 -17.58
C LEU A 179 -7.10 21.13 -17.13
N PRO A 180 -7.70 21.97 -17.99
CA PRO A 180 -8.83 22.84 -17.64
C PRO A 180 -10.08 22.06 -17.21
N ILE A 181 -10.20 20.78 -17.61
CA ILE A 181 -11.36 19.96 -17.28
C ILE A 181 -11.49 19.70 -15.77
N LEU A 182 -10.38 19.63 -15.03
CA LEU A 182 -10.41 19.30 -13.61
C LEU A 182 -11.07 20.43 -12.80
N PRO A 183 -10.66 21.71 -12.91
CA PRO A 183 -11.41 22.80 -12.29
C PRO A 183 -12.84 22.98 -12.82
N LYS A 184 -13.11 22.60 -14.08
CA LYS A 184 -14.46 22.66 -14.68
C LYS A 184 -15.43 21.66 -14.04
N ILE A 185 -14.97 20.44 -13.74
CA ILE A 185 -15.79 19.38 -13.14
C ILE A 185 -15.77 19.43 -11.60
N PHE A 186 -14.61 19.68 -11.01
CA PHE A 186 -14.37 19.55 -9.58
C PHE A 186 -14.11 20.90 -8.94
N SER A 187 -14.91 21.24 -7.93
CA SER A 187 -14.76 22.50 -7.19
C SER A 187 -13.48 22.57 -6.34
N HIS A 188 -12.94 21.40 -5.95
CA HIS A 188 -11.76 21.32 -5.09
C HIS A 188 -10.85 20.14 -5.44
N GLY A 189 -9.56 20.28 -5.13
CA GLY A 189 -8.58 19.20 -5.10
C GLY A 189 -8.26 18.79 -3.67
N CYS A 190 -8.41 17.51 -3.34
CA CYS A 190 -8.18 17.01 -2.00
C CYS A 190 -6.79 16.38 -1.90
N VAL A 191 -6.00 16.83 -0.93
CA VAL A 191 -4.65 16.30 -0.71
C VAL A 191 -4.76 14.85 -0.24
N THR A 192 -4.11 13.95 -0.99
CA THR A 192 -4.12 12.52 -0.74
C THR A 192 -2.71 12.04 -0.44
N ARG A 193 -2.57 11.01 0.39
CA ARG A 193 -1.27 10.47 0.79
C ARG A 193 -1.22 8.97 0.66
N ALA A 194 -0.24 8.50 -0.10
CA ALA A 194 0.11 7.09 -0.17
C ALA A 194 0.62 6.60 1.20
N SER A 195 0.24 5.38 1.57
CA SER A 195 0.76 4.74 2.78
C SER A 195 2.24 4.37 2.59
N GLY A 196 2.93 4.08 3.70
CA GLY A 196 4.33 3.69 3.69
C GLY A 196 5.00 4.02 5.02
N ASP A 197 6.24 3.59 5.18
CA ASP A 197 7.06 3.88 6.36
C ASP A 197 8.04 5.04 6.08
N THR A 198 8.94 5.35 7.01
CA THR A 198 9.92 6.44 6.83
C THR A 198 10.91 6.20 5.69
N LYS A 199 11.04 4.95 5.24
CA LYS A 199 12.01 4.54 4.22
C LYS A 199 11.36 4.31 2.87
N ARG A 200 10.09 3.89 2.78
CA ARG A 200 9.47 3.50 1.51
C ARG A 200 8.00 3.91 1.41
N MET A 201 7.53 3.99 0.18
CA MET A 201 6.12 4.16 -0.15
C MET A 201 5.51 2.80 -0.52
N PHE A 202 4.28 2.55 -0.08
CA PHE A 202 3.52 1.37 -0.47
C PHE A 202 2.64 1.70 -1.67
N ASN A 203 2.40 0.70 -2.53
CA ASN A 203 1.59 0.86 -3.73
C ASN A 203 0.14 1.27 -3.37
N PRO A 204 -0.33 2.46 -3.82
CA PRO A 204 -1.67 2.94 -3.52
C PRO A 204 -2.78 2.02 -4.05
N THR A 205 -2.62 1.44 -5.24
CA THR A 205 -3.61 0.53 -5.82
C THR A 205 -3.76 -0.73 -4.98
N GLY A 206 -2.66 -1.35 -4.55
CA GLY A 206 -2.71 -2.53 -3.68
C GLY A 206 -3.41 -2.23 -2.34
N ASN A 207 -3.10 -1.09 -1.73
CA ASN A 207 -3.73 -0.69 -0.47
C ASN A 207 -5.22 -0.39 -0.61
N LEU A 208 -5.65 0.16 -1.76
CA LEU A 208 -7.06 0.41 -2.03
C LEU A 208 -7.86 -0.89 -2.21
N PHE A 209 -7.25 -1.92 -2.80
CA PHE A 209 -7.93 -3.19 -3.05
C PHE A 209 -7.80 -4.20 -1.90
N ASN A 210 -6.92 -4.00 -0.93
CA ASN A 210 -6.78 -4.90 0.21
C ASN A 210 -7.71 -4.49 1.37
N CYS A 211 -8.85 -5.17 1.50
CA CYS A 211 -9.80 -5.00 2.59
C CYS A 211 -9.50 -5.96 3.74
N PHE A 212 -9.02 -5.44 4.87
CA PHE A 212 -8.79 -6.26 6.07
C PHE A 212 -10.05 -7.01 6.51
N LEU A 213 -9.85 -8.27 6.86
CA LEU A 213 -10.89 -9.14 7.40
C LEU A 213 -10.95 -8.97 8.92
N SER A 214 -12.16 -8.84 9.46
CA SER A 214 -12.39 -8.99 10.90
C SER A 214 -12.21 -10.46 11.31
N GLU A 215 -12.01 -10.72 12.61
CA GLU A 215 -11.90 -12.10 13.12
C GLU A 215 -13.11 -12.98 12.75
N ALA A 216 -14.32 -12.40 12.76
CA ALA A 216 -15.53 -13.10 12.32
C ALA A 216 -15.50 -13.42 10.81
N GLN A 217 -14.95 -12.52 10.00
CA GLN A 217 -14.86 -12.69 8.54
C GLN A 217 -13.75 -13.65 8.12
N LYS A 218 -12.65 -13.78 8.89
CA LYS A 218 -11.56 -14.73 8.61
C LYS A 218 -12.08 -16.17 8.51
N GLY A 219 -13.02 -16.57 9.37
CA GLY A 219 -13.65 -17.89 9.32
C GLY A 219 -14.65 -18.10 8.17
N SER A 220 -15.02 -17.02 7.46
CA SER A 220 -16.00 -17.05 6.35
C SER A 220 -15.34 -16.94 4.97
N VAL A 221 -14.02 -16.78 4.91
CA VAL A 221 -13.28 -16.78 3.64
C VAL A 221 -13.42 -18.15 3.01
N LYS A 222 -13.97 -18.21 1.79
CA LYS A 222 -14.00 -19.44 1.01
C LYS A 222 -12.55 -19.82 0.69
N HIS A 223 -12.00 -20.79 1.40
CA HIS A 223 -10.76 -21.41 1.00
C HIS A 223 -11.01 -22.12 -0.34
N LYS A 224 -10.24 -21.78 -1.37
CA LYS A 224 -10.23 -22.59 -2.60
C LYS A 224 -9.89 -24.03 -2.22
N GLU A 225 -10.55 -24.99 -2.87
CA GLU A 225 -10.21 -26.40 -2.69
C GLU A 225 -8.71 -26.58 -2.92
N ILE A 226 -8.06 -27.24 -1.97
CA ILE A 226 -6.64 -27.48 -2.02
C ILE A 226 -6.41 -28.59 -3.05
N PRO A 227 -5.69 -28.34 -4.16
CA PRO A 227 -5.49 -29.35 -5.20
C PRO A 227 -4.93 -30.65 -4.61
N GLU A 228 -5.38 -31.84 -5.03
CA GLU A 228 -4.85 -33.09 -4.46
C GLU A 228 -3.35 -33.27 -4.75
N ASN A 229 -2.89 -32.88 -5.94
CA ASN A 229 -1.50 -32.99 -6.36
C ASN A 229 -0.60 -31.94 -5.66
N ILE A 230 0.40 -32.41 -4.92
CA ILE A 230 1.36 -31.53 -4.23
C ILE A 230 2.15 -30.63 -5.19
N TYR A 231 2.52 -31.10 -6.39
CA TYR A 231 3.25 -30.29 -7.36
C TYR A 231 2.40 -29.17 -7.96
N GLU A 232 1.08 -29.34 -8.01
CA GLU A 232 0.18 -28.26 -8.39
C GLU A 232 0.13 -27.17 -7.32
N ARG A 233 0.18 -27.57 -6.03
CA ARG A 233 0.29 -26.63 -4.91
C ARG A 233 1.64 -25.90 -4.93
N ILE A 234 2.73 -26.63 -5.14
CA ILE A 234 4.10 -26.09 -5.24
C ILE A 234 4.20 -25.11 -6.41
N TYR A 235 3.69 -25.47 -7.60
CA TYR A 235 3.67 -24.60 -8.76
C TYR A 235 2.98 -23.26 -8.46
N SER A 236 1.91 -23.29 -7.67
CA SER A 236 1.15 -22.10 -7.29
C SER A 236 1.85 -21.23 -6.23
N CYS A 237 2.95 -21.70 -5.64
CA CYS A 237 3.81 -20.95 -4.73
C CYS A 237 5.02 -20.30 -5.42
N LEU A 238 5.31 -20.66 -6.68
CA LEU A 238 6.47 -20.14 -7.41
C LEU A 238 6.31 -18.64 -7.69
N LEU A 239 7.40 -17.90 -7.56
CA LEU A 239 7.47 -16.52 -8.03
C LEU A 239 7.32 -16.48 -9.55
N THR A 240 6.52 -15.54 -10.05
CA THR A 240 6.49 -15.27 -11.49
C THR A 240 7.72 -14.45 -11.91
N PRO A 241 8.09 -14.45 -13.21
CA PRO A 241 9.15 -13.57 -13.73
C PRO A 241 8.96 -12.09 -13.34
N GLU A 242 7.72 -11.60 -13.37
CA GLU A 242 7.38 -10.23 -12.98
C GLU A 242 7.56 -9.98 -11.49
N GLU A 243 7.22 -10.96 -10.64
CA GLU A 243 7.41 -10.88 -9.19
C GLU A 243 8.89 -10.93 -8.82
N MET A 244 9.67 -11.80 -9.48
CA MET A 244 11.12 -11.84 -9.35
C MET A 244 11.74 -10.49 -9.72
N ALA A 245 11.37 -9.91 -10.86
CA ALA A 245 11.85 -8.59 -11.28
C ALA A 245 11.44 -7.48 -10.30
N GLN A 246 10.20 -7.50 -9.78
CA GLN A 246 9.71 -6.51 -8.80
C GLN A 246 10.42 -6.60 -7.46
N ASN A 247 10.91 -7.79 -7.09
CA ASN A 247 11.63 -8.04 -5.84
C ASN A 247 13.15 -8.11 -6.05
N ASP A 248 13.64 -7.61 -7.18
CA ASP A 248 15.08 -7.46 -7.47
C ASP A 248 15.84 -8.79 -7.41
N TYR A 249 15.19 -9.88 -7.84
CA TYR A 249 15.86 -11.17 -8.03
C TYR A 249 16.79 -11.13 -9.24
N PRO A 250 17.93 -11.82 -9.20
CA PRO A 250 18.73 -12.04 -10.38
C PRO A 250 18.00 -13.01 -11.32
N LEU A 251 17.65 -12.53 -12.51
CA LEU A 251 16.89 -13.32 -13.49
C LEU A 251 17.82 -14.23 -14.29
N PRO A 252 17.53 -15.54 -14.38
CA PRO A 252 18.25 -16.44 -15.27
C PRO A 252 18.13 -16.02 -16.74
N THR A 253 19.08 -16.43 -17.57
CA THR A 253 19.12 -16.10 -19.01
C THR A 253 17.86 -16.58 -19.73
N CYS A 254 17.24 -17.68 -19.28
CA CYS A 254 15.99 -18.20 -19.84
C CYS A 254 14.75 -17.31 -19.57
N MET A 255 14.87 -16.32 -18.69
CA MET A 255 13.81 -15.35 -18.33
C MET A 255 14.19 -13.90 -18.67
N ALA A 256 15.47 -13.65 -18.98
CA ALA A 256 15.97 -12.32 -19.29
C ALA A 256 15.47 -11.81 -20.65
N LYS A 257 15.40 -10.48 -20.81
CA LYS A 257 15.08 -9.87 -22.11
C LYS A 257 16.25 -10.09 -23.08
N GLU A 258 15.96 -10.19 -24.38
CA GLU A 258 16.98 -10.35 -25.42
C GLU A 258 18.13 -9.33 -25.24
N GLY A 259 19.36 -9.83 -25.09
CA GLY A 259 20.58 -9.02 -24.94
C GLY A 259 21.04 -8.77 -23.50
N GLN A 260 20.29 -9.17 -22.46
CA GLN A 260 20.81 -9.22 -21.10
C GLN A 260 21.68 -10.47 -20.92
N VAL A 261 22.94 -10.27 -20.54
CA VAL A 261 23.91 -11.33 -20.26
C VAL A 261 24.26 -11.27 -18.77
N LEU A 262 24.28 -12.42 -18.10
CA LEU A 262 24.76 -12.53 -16.73
C LEU A 262 26.26 -12.16 -16.67
N PRO A 263 26.74 -11.56 -15.57
CA PRO A 263 28.18 -11.32 -15.41
C PRO A 263 28.98 -12.64 -15.42
N ASP A 264 30.24 -12.58 -15.87
CA ASP A 264 31.09 -13.78 -16.09
C ASP A 264 31.32 -14.63 -14.83
N ASP A 265 31.18 -14.06 -13.63
CA ASP A 265 31.36 -14.72 -12.34
C ASP A 265 30.06 -15.29 -11.74
N TRP A 266 28.96 -15.21 -12.49
CA TRP A 266 27.68 -15.82 -12.12
C TRP A 266 27.51 -17.18 -12.76
N VAL A 267 26.78 -18.05 -12.05
CA VAL A 267 26.42 -19.38 -12.53
C VAL A 267 24.91 -19.54 -12.60
N GLU A 268 24.44 -20.31 -13.57
CA GLU A 268 23.04 -20.66 -13.73
C GLU A 268 22.90 -22.12 -14.16
N VAL A 269 21.76 -22.72 -13.82
CA VAL A 269 21.38 -24.03 -14.35
C VAL A 269 20.91 -23.84 -15.80
N PRO A 270 21.50 -24.54 -16.79
CA PRO A 270 21.11 -24.39 -18.19
C PRO A 270 19.66 -24.82 -18.41
N MET A 271 18.81 -23.87 -18.82
CA MET A 271 17.38 -24.09 -19.10
C MET A 271 16.94 -23.32 -20.33
N LYS A 272 15.93 -23.82 -21.05
CA LYS A 272 15.33 -23.11 -22.18
C LYS A 272 14.10 -22.35 -21.74
N ALA A 273 13.90 -21.16 -22.30
CA ALA A 273 12.71 -20.34 -22.06
C ALA A 273 11.40 -21.08 -22.42
N SER A 274 11.44 -22.00 -23.39
CA SER A 274 10.30 -22.82 -23.80
C SER A 274 9.88 -23.88 -22.78
N ASP A 275 10.76 -24.22 -21.84
CA ASP A 275 10.60 -25.42 -20.98
C ASP A 275 10.26 -25.03 -19.54
N ILE A 276 10.09 -23.73 -19.26
CA ILE A 276 9.81 -23.20 -17.92
C ILE A 276 8.37 -22.71 -17.80
N PHE A 277 7.82 -22.81 -16.58
CA PHE A 277 6.48 -22.33 -16.24
C PHE A 277 5.34 -22.92 -17.12
N ILE A 278 5.50 -24.16 -17.58
CA ILE A 278 4.41 -24.95 -18.18
C ILE A 278 3.79 -25.82 -17.09
N LYS A 279 2.61 -25.43 -16.60
CA LYS A 279 1.94 -26.06 -15.45
C LYS A 279 1.74 -27.57 -15.64
N GLU A 280 1.28 -28.01 -16.81
CA GLU A 280 1.02 -29.42 -17.10
C GLU A 280 2.30 -30.26 -17.13
N GLU A 281 3.43 -29.69 -17.52
CA GLU A 281 4.72 -30.37 -17.51
C GLU A 281 5.30 -30.39 -16.10
N PHE A 282 5.26 -29.26 -15.40
CA PHE A 282 5.73 -29.15 -14.03
C PHE A 282 5.05 -30.17 -13.12
N THR A 283 3.72 -30.28 -13.22
CA THR A 283 2.92 -31.19 -12.37
C THR A 283 3.12 -32.68 -12.63
N ARG A 284 3.76 -33.05 -13.75
CA ARG A 284 4.11 -34.44 -14.09
C ARG A 284 5.51 -34.84 -13.61
N LYS A 285 6.38 -33.87 -13.34
CA LYS A 285 7.74 -34.11 -12.89
C LYS A 285 7.80 -34.23 -11.37
N ASN A 286 8.78 -34.99 -10.90
CA ASN A 286 9.10 -35.07 -9.47
C ASN A 286 10.23 -34.09 -9.18
N PHE A 287 9.88 -32.90 -8.71
CA PHE A 287 10.86 -31.88 -8.36
C PHE A 287 11.54 -32.17 -7.03
N LYS A 288 12.86 -31.98 -7.00
CA LYS A 288 13.64 -31.90 -5.76
C LYS A 288 13.37 -30.57 -5.07
N ILE A 289 13.04 -30.58 -3.79
CA ILE A 289 12.76 -29.36 -3.02
C ILE A 289 13.89 -29.11 -2.03
N LEU A 290 14.54 -27.96 -2.15
CA LEU A 290 15.64 -27.54 -1.30
C LEU A 290 15.34 -26.17 -0.70
N SER A 291 15.65 -25.98 0.59
CA SER A 291 15.64 -24.64 1.20
C SER A 291 17.06 -24.18 1.43
N ILE A 292 17.34 -22.93 1.10
CA ILE A 292 18.67 -22.31 1.19
C ILE A 292 18.59 -21.07 2.07
N ASP A 293 19.63 -20.85 2.87
CA ASP A 293 19.87 -19.61 3.60
C ASP A 293 21.38 -19.36 3.72
N CYS A 294 21.78 -18.10 3.65
CA CYS A 294 23.17 -17.67 3.72
C CYS A 294 23.41 -16.68 4.86
N GLU A 295 24.60 -16.75 5.45
CA GLU A 295 25.10 -15.70 6.33
C GLU A 295 26.10 -14.83 5.58
N MET A 296 25.90 -13.52 5.64
CA MET A 296 26.74 -12.54 4.98
C MET A 296 27.42 -11.60 5.98
N CYS A 297 28.67 -11.27 5.68
CA CYS A 297 29.42 -10.21 6.36
C CYS A 297 29.50 -8.97 5.46
N LYS A 298 30.08 -7.89 5.97
CA LYS A 298 30.27 -6.63 5.24
C LYS A 298 31.73 -6.44 4.89
N SER A 299 32.01 -6.21 3.61
CA SER A 299 33.30 -5.75 3.09
C SER A 299 33.12 -4.40 2.41
N ASN A 300 33.59 -3.33 3.05
CA ASN A 300 33.25 -1.95 2.67
C ASN A 300 31.73 -1.80 2.55
N ASP A 301 31.19 -1.37 1.40
CA ASP A 301 29.74 -1.25 1.20
C ASP A 301 29.10 -2.50 0.58
N LEU A 302 29.86 -3.58 0.36
CA LEU A 302 29.40 -4.83 -0.20
C LEU A 302 29.02 -5.85 0.89
N SER A 303 28.00 -6.64 0.60
CA SER A 303 27.64 -7.82 1.37
C SER A 303 28.34 -9.03 0.76
N VAL A 304 29.11 -9.77 1.55
CA VAL A 304 29.95 -10.90 1.10
C VAL A 304 29.51 -12.19 1.78
N LEU A 305 29.45 -13.28 1.01
CA LEU A 305 29.04 -14.59 1.50
C LEU A 305 30.06 -15.15 2.50
N THR A 306 29.57 -15.65 3.64
CA THR A 306 30.42 -16.23 4.69
C THR A 306 29.96 -17.57 5.24
N ARG A 307 28.69 -17.95 5.00
CA ARG A 307 28.18 -19.31 5.24
C ARG A 307 27.02 -19.57 4.31
N VAL A 308 26.82 -20.81 3.90
CA VAL A 308 25.65 -21.26 3.16
C VAL A 308 25.15 -22.58 3.75
N SER A 309 23.85 -22.66 3.98
CA SER A 309 23.17 -23.86 4.45
C SER A 309 22.06 -24.26 3.49
N ILE A 310 21.96 -25.55 3.19
CA ILE A 310 20.92 -26.14 2.34
C ILE A 310 20.30 -27.32 3.07
N VAL A 311 18.97 -27.34 3.15
CA VAL A 311 18.20 -28.46 3.71
C VAL A 311 17.23 -29.05 2.70
N ASP A 312 16.95 -30.35 2.81
CA ASP A 312 15.96 -31.03 1.99
C ASP A 312 14.52 -30.81 2.49
N ILE A 313 13.55 -31.40 1.79
CA ILE A 313 12.13 -31.36 2.15
C ILE A 313 11.84 -31.99 3.52
N ASP A 314 12.70 -32.83 4.07
CA ASP A 314 12.54 -33.42 5.40
C ASP A 314 13.28 -32.61 6.47
N CYS A 315 13.83 -31.45 6.09
CA CYS A 315 14.66 -30.58 6.93
C CYS A 315 15.97 -31.24 7.37
N ASN A 316 16.49 -32.22 6.63
CA ASN A 316 17.85 -32.73 6.81
C ASN A 316 18.86 -31.80 6.14
N VAL A 317 20.02 -31.61 6.75
CA VAL A 317 21.09 -30.78 6.19
C VAL A 317 21.77 -31.54 5.04
N VAL A 318 21.71 -30.94 3.85
CA VAL A 318 22.32 -31.47 2.62
C VAL A 318 23.67 -30.83 2.36
N TYR A 319 23.84 -29.58 2.77
CA TYR A 319 25.07 -28.80 2.64
C TYR A 319 25.11 -27.74 3.74
N ASP A 320 26.25 -27.55 4.40
CA ASP A 320 26.52 -26.47 5.35
C ASP A 320 28.01 -26.21 5.32
N GLU A 321 28.42 -25.05 4.82
CA GLU A 321 29.83 -24.69 4.67
C GLU A 321 30.07 -23.24 5.02
N LEU A 322 31.20 -22.99 5.69
CA LEU A 322 31.76 -21.64 5.86
C LEU A 322 32.52 -21.25 4.60
N VAL A 323 32.44 -19.96 4.24
CA VAL A 323 33.03 -19.42 3.02
C VAL A 323 33.97 -18.28 3.39
N MET A 324 35.18 -18.32 2.84
CA MET A 324 36.12 -17.21 2.95
C MET A 324 35.93 -16.29 1.73
N PRO A 325 35.45 -15.05 1.91
CA PRO A 325 35.31 -14.11 0.80
C PRO A 325 36.68 -13.65 0.28
N GLU A 326 36.75 -13.31 -1.02
CA GLU A 326 37.98 -12.78 -1.63
C GLU A 326 38.28 -11.37 -1.09
N GLU A 327 37.24 -10.58 -0.86
CA GLU A 327 37.33 -9.25 -0.30
C GLU A 327 37.52 -9.28 1.23
N PRO A 328 38.36 -8.40 1.80
CA PRO A 328 38.60 -8.38 3.23
C PRO A 328 37.34 -7.95 3.99
N ILE A 329 36.95 -8.73 5.00
CA ILE A 329 35.80 -8.41 5.84
C ILE A 329 36.12 -7.19 6.71
N THR A 330 35.27 -6.16 6.63
CA THR A 330 35.36 -4.94 7.45
C THR A 330 34.47 -5.00 8.69
N ASP A 331 33.36 -5.73 8.62
CA ASP A 331 32.44 -5.97 9.73
C ASP A 331 31.80 -7.34 9.57
N TYR A 332 31.92 -8.19 10.59
CA TYR A 332 31.38 -9.55 10.58
C TYR A 332 29.87 -9.58 10.76
N LEU A 333 29.26 -8.48 11.21
CA LEU A 333 27.83 -8.43 11.51
C LEU A 333 27.41 -9.55 12.48
N THR A 334 28.28 -9.98 13.40
CA THR A 334 28.08 -11.14 14.29
C THR A 334 26.71 -11.18 14.97
N PRO A 335 26.09 -10.07 15.42
CA PRO A 335 24.73 -10.09 15.97
C PRO A 335 23.63 -10.55 14.99
N PHE A 336 23.91 -10.47 13.69
CA PHE A 336 23.02 -10.84 12.60
C PHE A 336 23.52 -12.11 11.90
N SER A 337 24.81 -12.26 11.64
CA SER A 337 25.37 -13.38 10.86
C SER A 337 25.77 -14.62 11.68
N GLY A 338 26.00 -14.45 12.98
CA GLY A 338 26.63 -15.48 13.82
C GLY A 338 28.08 -15.81 13.44
N ILE A 339 28.70 -15.07 12.53
CA ILE A 339 30.08 -15.26 12.09
C ILE A 339 31.04 -14.43 12.95
N THR A 340 32.18 -15.02 13.29
CA THR A 340 33.30 -14.34 13.96
C THR A 340 34.59 -14.61 13.18
N GLU A 341 35.61 -13.78 13.42
CA GLU A 341 36.94 -13.99 12.84
C GLU A 341 37.51 -15.37 13.19
N GLU A 342 37.27 -15.85 14.42
CA GLU A 342 37.70 -17.17 14.86
C GLU A 342 37.00 -18.30 14.11
N ARG A 343 35.72 -18.12 13.74
CA ARG A 343 34.97 -19.11 12.94
C ARG A 343 35.53 -19.24 11.53
N LEU A 344 35.94 -18.13 10.90
CA LEU A 344 36.53 -18.16 9.56
C LEU A 344 38.02 -18.51 9.54
N LYS A 345 38.66 -18.63 10.70
CA LYS A 345 40.08 -18.92 10.78
C LYS A 345 40.41 -20.29 10.18
N GLY A 346 41.15 -20.29 9.07
CA GLY A 346 41.58 -21.50 8.37
C GLY A 346 40.55 -22.05 7.38
N VAL A 347 39.41 -21.37 7.19
CA VAL A 347 38.48 -21.67 6.10
C VAL A 347 39.15 -21.37 4.76
N THR A 348 39.08 -22.32 3.83
CA THR A 348 39.69 -22.22 2.49
C THR A 348 38.66 -22.31 1.37
N THR A 349 37.45 -22.78 1.67
CA THR A 349 36.31 -22.81 0.75
C THR A 349 35.99 -21.39 0.28
N ASN A 350 35.97 -21.20 -1.04
CA ASN A 350 35.63 -19.92 -1.67
C ASN A 350 34.29 -20.02 -2.42
N ILE A 351 33.84 -18.90 -2.99
CA ILE A 351 32.56 -18.84 -3.72
C ILE A 351 32.48 -19.80 -4.91
N LYS A 352 33.59 -20.06 -5.62
CA LYS A 352 33.61 -20.97 -6.77
C LYS A 352 33.40 -22.42 -6.33
N ASP A 353 33.97 -22.81 -5.19
CA ASP A 353 33.75 -24.14 -4.61
C ASP A 353 32.26 -24.33 -4.26
N VAL A 354 31.64 -23.30 -3.67
CA VAL A 354 30.21 -23.29 -3.37
C VAL A 354 29.37 -23.34 -4.64
N GLN A 355 29.68 -22.55 -5.66
CA GLN A 355 28.97 -22.54 -6.95
C GLN A 355 29.03 -23.91 -7.65
N ASN A 356 30.22 -24.54 -7.67
CA ASN A 356 30.37 -25.89 -8.21
C ASN A 356 29.49 -26.89 -7.46
N ARG A 357 29.48 -26.80 -6.12
CA ARG A 357 28.65 -27.67 -5.29
C ARG A 357 27.15 -27.40 -5.48
N LEU A 358 26.74 -26.15 -5.69
CA LEU A 358 25.36 -25.81 -6.04
C LEU A 358 24.95 -26.43 -7.37
N LEU A 359 25.79 -26.38 -8.39
CA LEU A 359 25.50 -26.99 -9.70
C LEU A 359 25.40 -28.53 -9.65
N GLU A 360 26.00 -29.18 -8.64
CA GLU A 360 25.80 -30.61 -8.38
C GLU A 360 24.49 -30.91 -7.62
N LEU A 361 24.03 -29.96 -6.79
CA LEU A 361 22.87 -30.14 -5.92
C LEU A 361 21.57 -29.64 -6.54
N VAL A 362 21.64 -28.65 -7.42
CA VAL A 362 20.51 -27.91 -8.02
C VAL A 362 20.56 -28.12 -9.52
N ASP A 363 19.47 -28.68 -10.06
CA ASP A 363 19.28 -28.92 -11.48
C ASP A 363 17.97 -28.28 -12.00
N SER A 364 17.63 -28.55 -13.26
CA SER A 364 16.44 -27.98 -13.90
C SER A 364 15.13 -28.48 -13.30
N ASP A 365 15.18 -29.56 -12.51
CA ASP A 365 14.04 -30.16 -11.81
C ASP A 365 14.16 -29.96 -10.28
N THR A 366 14.79 -28.86 -9.86
CA THR A 366 14.88 -28.43 -8.47
C THR A 366 14.03 -27.18 -8.21
N VAL A 367 13.41 -27.07 -7.03
CA VAL A 367 12.75 -25.85 -6.53
C VAL A 367 13.51 -25.35 -5.30
N LEU A 368 13.84 -24.06 -5.29
CA LEU A 368 14.51 -23.39 -4.19
C LEU A 368 13.52 -22.66 -3.30
N ILE A 369 13.63 -22.86 -1.99
CA ILE A 369 12.84 -22.18 -0.96
C ILE A 369 13.78 -21.28 -0.14
N GLY A 370 13.29 -20.11 0.25
CA GLY A 370 14.00 -19.25 1.19
C GLY A 370 13.14 -18.12 1.76
N HIS A 371 13.79 -17.15 2.39
CA HIS A 371 13.14 -15.96 2.93
C HIS A 371 13.91 -14.69 2.54
N SER A 372 13.33 -13.87 1.65
CA SER A 372 14.07 -12.79 0.96
C SER A 372 15.28 -13.33 0.20
N LEU A 373 15.07 -14.44 -0.50
CA LEU A 373 16.10 -15.25 -1.14
C LEU A 373 16.86 -14.50 -2.25
N GLU A 374 16.37 -13.33 -2.70
CA GLU A 374 17.11 -12.47 -3.63
C GLU A 374 18.49 -12.08 -3.08
N CYS A 375 18.59 -11.89 -1.77
CA CYS A 375 19.85 -11.51 -1.11
C CYS A 375 20.84 -12.67 -1.17
N ASP A 376 20.39 -13.88 -0.86
CA ASP A 376 21.19 -15.10 -0.87
C ASP A 376 21.67 -15.42 -2.28
N LEU A 377 20.78 -15.38 -3.28
CA LEU A 377 21.12 -15.67 -4.68
C LEU A 377 22.13 -14.67 -5.25
N LYS A 378 22.04 -13.39 -4.86
CA LYS A 378 23.05 -12.38 -5.21
C LYS A 378 24.40 -12.63 -4.54
N ALA A 379 24.41 -12.98 -3.26
CA ALA A 379 25.63 -13.30 -2.53
C ALA A 379 26.31 -14.57 -3.09
N LEU A 380 25.52 -15.55 -3.52
CA LEU A 380 25.97 -16.78 -4.17
C LEU A 380 26.36 -16.57 -5.64
N LYS A 381 25.99 -15.42 -6.24
CA LYS A 381 26.09 -15.16 -7.69
C LYS A 381 25.49 -16.32 -8.50
N PHE A 382 24.31 -16.77 -8.08
CA PHE A 382 23.60 -17.93 -8.62
C PHE A 382 22.20 -17.51 -9.07
N THR A 383 21.72 -18.03 -10.20
CA THR A 383 20.34 -17.79 -10.66
C THR A 383 19.58 -19.08 -10.89
N HIS A 384 18.29 -19.07 -10.58
CA HIS A 384 17.38 -20.21 -10.76
C HIS A 384 15.94 -19.74 -11.00
N PRO A 385 15.19 -20.33 -11.95
CA PRO A 385 13.83 -19.86 -12.25
C PRO A 385 12.78 -20.32 -11.22
N TYR A 386 12.97 -21.48 -10.59
CA TYR A 386 11.95 -22.06 -9.70
C TYR A 386 12.22 -21.70 -8.24
N VAL A 387 11.77 -20.52 -7.83
CA VAL A 387 11.94 -19.99 -6.47
C VAL A 387 10.60 -19.82 -5.76
N ILE A 388 10.56 -20.21 -4.48
CA ILE A 388 9.50 -19.89 -3.53
C ILE A 388 10.09 -19.05 -2.40
N ASP A 389 9.63 -17.81 -2.26
CA ASP A 389 10.08 -16.90 -1.21
C ASP A 389 8.99 -16.70 -0.16
N THR A 390 9.25 -17.15 1.07
CA THR A 390 8.30 -17.02 2.19
C THR A 390 7.99 -15.59 2.58
N SER A 391 8.89 -14.63 2.30
CA SER A 391 8.67 -13.20 2.56
C SER A 391 7.64 -12.57 1.63
N ILE A 392 7.41 -13.19 0.45
CA ILE A 392 6.45 -12.79 -0.58
C ILE A 392 5.18 -13.67 -0.47
N LEU A 393 5.36 -14.97 -0.25
CA LEU A 393 4.28 -15.97 -0.15
C LEU A 393 3.30 -15.69 0.99
N TYR A 394 3.78 -15.14 2.11
CA TYR A 394 2.94 -14.81 3.26
C TYR A 394 2.41 -13.38 3.20
N THR A 395 1.10 -13.26 3.42
CA THR A 395 0.40 -11.99 3.43
C THR A 395 0.84 -11.13 4.62
N ASN A 396 1.34 -9.93 4.36
CA ASN A 396 1.68 -8.97 5.40
C ASN A 396 0.55 -7.98 5.65
N SER A 397 0.33 -7.64 6.93
CA SER A 397 -0.53 -6.54 7.39
C SER A 397 -0.12 -5.18 6.82
N GLY A 398 1.13 -5.02 6.37
CA GLY A 398 1.62 -3.82 5.67
C GLY A 398 1.24 -3.72 4.19
N GLY A 399 0.55 -4.72 3.63
CA GLY A 399 0.23 -4.83 2.21
C GLY A 399 1.27 -5.63 1.40
N ILE A 400 1.01 -5.79 0.10
CA ILE A 400 1.73 -6.68 -0.84
C ILE A 400 3.24 -6.38 -0.93
N PHE A 401 3.68 -5.16 -0.60
CA PHE A 401 5.07 -4.71 -0.76
C PHE A 401 5.83 -4.57 0.57
N SER A 402 5.23 -5.02 1.67
CA SER A 402 5.92 -5.11 2.97
C SER A 402 6.28 -6.56 3.21
N LYS A 403 7.57 -6.92 3.11
CA LYS A 403 8.08 -8.23 3.54
C LYS A 403 8.04 -8.32 5.07
N SER A 404 7.46 -9.40 5.60
CA SER A 404 7.53 -9.72 7.03
C SER A 404 8.85 -10.38 7.34
N SER A 405 9.43 -10.21 8.53
CA SER A 405 10.63 -10.97 8.90
C SER A 405 10.32 -12.44 9.13
N LEU A 406 11.29 -13.32 8.86
CA LEU A 406 11.19 -14.76 9.11
C LEU A 406 10.87 -15.05 10.58
N LYS A 407 11.48 -14.30 11.51
CA LYS A 407 11.21 -14.37 12.94
C LYS A 407 9.74 -14.11 13.28
N MET A 408 9.14 -13.09 12.66
CA MET A 408 7.73 -12.77 12.86
C MET A 408 6.83 -13.86 12.30
N LEU A 409 7.10 -14.33 11.07
CA LEU A 409 6.31 -15.39 10.44
C LEU A 409 6.39 -16.72 11.22
N SER A 410 7.59 -17.10 11.65
CA SER A 410 7.82 -18.31 12.46
C SER A 410 7.10 -18.24 13.79
N HIS A 411 7.15 -17.09 14.47
CA HIS A 411 6.42 -16.91 15.72
C HIS A 411 4.91 -16.95 15.52
N GLN A 412 4.41 -16.26 14.48
CA GLN A 412 2.99 -16.14 14.20
C GLN A 412 2.38 -17.49 13.76
N TRP A 413 3.03 -18.19 12.84
CA TRP A 413 2.45 -19.34 12.14
C TRP A 413 3.00 -20.69 12.61
N LEU A 414 4.30 -20.80 12.87
CA LEU A 414 4.91 -22.03 13.40
C LEU A 414 4.86 -22.12 14.93
N LYS A 415 4.48 -21.03 15.61
CA LYS A 415 4.56 -20.90 17.09
C LYS A 415 5.97 -21.17 17.62
N ARG A 416 6.97 -20.86 16.80
CA ARG A 416 8.39 -21.08 17.07
C ARG A 416 9.11 -19.75 17.20
N SER A 417 9.87 -19.58 18.25
CA SER A 417 10.83 -18.48 18.36
C SER A 417 12.15 -18.97 17.77
N ILE A 418 12.60 -18.32 16.71
CA ILE A 418 13.92 -18.53 16.08
C ILE A 418 14.80 -17.32 16.38
N GLN A 419 16.12 -17.46 16.22
CA GLN A 419 17.07 -16.37 16.44
C GLN A 419 16.89 -15.73 17.84
N VAL A 420 16.75 -16.58 18.86
CA VAL A 420 16.57 -16.19 20.27
C VAL A 420 17.60 -16.90 21.14
N ASP A 421 18.21 -16.16 22.05
CA ASP A 421 18.92 -16.72 23.20
C ASP A 421 18.66 -15.85 24.44
N ASP A 422 18.64 -16.47 25.62
CA ASP A 422 18.18 -15.93 26.92
C ASP A 422 19.02 -14.74 27.43
N GLY A 423 18.89 -13.59 26.76
CA GLY A 423 19.57 -12.33 27.11
C GLY A 423 21.00 -12.19 26.58
N LYS A 424 21.45 -13.07 25.67
CA LYS A 424 22.75 -12.97 24.98
C LYS A 424 22.58 -12.63 23.51
N ILE A 425 23.53 -11.87 22.96
CA ILE A 425 23.61 -11.64 21.52
C ILE A 425 24.12 -12.93 20.89
N VAL A 426 23.22 -13.72 20.32
CA VAL A 426 23.53 -14.87 19.46
C VAL A 426 23.12 -14.47 18.04
N GLY A 427 24.07 -14.52 17.11
CA GLY A 427 23.80 -14.27 15.70
C GLY A 427 22.95 -15.38 15.07
N HIS A 428 22.52 -15.17 13.84
CA HIS A 428 21.64 -16.14 13.18
C HIS A 428 22.38 -17.45 12.86
N ASP A 429 21.57 -18.48 12.62
CA ASP A 429 22.03 -19.79 12.17
C ASP A 429 21.27 -20.15 10.90
N SER A 430 21.94 -20.04 9.75
CA SER A 430 21.35 -20.39 8.45
C SER A 430 20.70 -21.78 8.37
N ILE A 431 21.11 -22.76 9.17
CA ILE A 431 20.37 -24.05 9.25
C ILE A 431 18.99 -23.85 9.88
N GLU A 432 18.89 -23.13 11.01
CA GLU A 432 17.61 -22.82 11.66
C GLU A 432 16.69 -22.06 10.70
N ASP A 433 17.24 -21.06 10.00
CA ASP A 433 16.48 -20.17 9.11
C ASP A 433 16.00 -20.91 7.86
N ALA A 434 16.86 -21.72 7.21
CA ALA A 434 16.45 -22.56 6.08
C ALA A 434 15.35 -23.57 6.48
N LYS A 435 15.45 -24.17 7.68
CA LYS A 435 14.40 -25.07 8.19
C LYS A 435 13.09 -24.34 8.47
N ALA A 436 13.15 -23.13 9.03
CA ALA A 436 11.97 -22.32 9.30
C ALA A 436 11.27 -21.90 8.00
N ALA A 437 12.01 -21.52 6.96
CA ALA A 437 11.46 -21.21 5.65
C ALA A 437 10.78 -22.44 5.01
N MET A 438 11.45 -23.61 5.06
CA MET A 438 10.88 -24.89 4.60
C MET A 438 9.56 -25.24 5.33
N ASP A 439 9.54 -25.14 6.65
CA ASP A 439 8.36 -25.43 7.48
C ASP A 439 7.19 -24.48 7.17
N LEU A 440 7.47 -23.19 6.91
CA LEU A 440 6.46 -22.22 6.50
C LEU A 440 5.84 -22.57 5.14
N VAL A 441 6.64 -23.03 4.17
CA VAL A 441 6.09 -23.50 2.88
C VAL A 441 5.24 -24.74 3.07
N LYS A 442 5.70 -25.74 3.83
CA LYS A 442 4.90 -26.94 4.15
C LYS A 442 3.56 -26.59 4.79
N LEU A 443 3.55 -25.64 5.73
CA LEU A 443 2.34 -25.18 6.38
C LEU A 443 1.33 -24.62 5.35
N LYS A 444 1.81 -23.84 4.38
CA LYS A 444 1.01 -23.29 3.28
C LYS A 444 0.48 -24.38 2.34
N LEU A 445 1.32 -25.35 1.98
CA LEU A 445 0.93 -26.49 1.13
C LEU A 445 -0.15 -27.36 1.80
N ASN A 446 -0.13 -27.47 3.13
CA ASN A 446 -1.10 -28.28 3.89
C ASN A 446 -2.42 -27.56 4.15
N ASN A 447 -2.40 -26.24 4.36
CA ASN A 447 -3.60 -25.47 4.70
C ASN A 447 -4.19 -24.68 3.50
N GLY A 448 -3.52 -24.69 2.36
CA GLY A 448 -3.89 -23.93 1.16
C GLY A 448 -3.29 -22.53 1.14
N LEU A 449 -3.09 -21.97 -0.04
CA LEU A 449 -2.40 -20.67 -0.22
C LEU A 449 -3.06 -19.49 0.50
N ASP A 450 -4.34 -19.62 0.79
CA ASP A 450 -5.15 -18.55 1.35
C ASP A 450 -5.30 -18.65 2.88
N PHE A 451 -4.64 -19.61 3.54
CA PHE A 451 -4.85 -19.87 4.97
C PHE A 451 -4.46 -18.70 5.88
N ASP A 452 -3.48 -17.90 5.47
CA ASP A 452 -2.95 -16.76 6.20
C ASP A 452 -3.61 -15.43 5.80
N LYS A 453 -4.49 -15.44 4.79
CA LYS A 453 -5.09 -14.23 4.23
C LYS A 453 -5.80 -13.44 5.32
N SER A 454 -5.21 -12.31 5.65
CA SER A 454 -5.76 -11.33 6.60
C SER A 454 -6.56 -10.22 5.91
N TYR A 455 -6.60 -10.23 4.58
CA TYR A 455 -7.34 -9.31 3.76
C TYR A 455 -8.03 -10.07 2.62
N GLU A 456 -9.04 -9.43 2.05
CA GLU A 456 -9.67 -9.85 0.81
C GLU A 456 -9.64 -8.71 -0.21
N ASN A 457 -9.88 -9.03 -1.47
CA ASN A 457 -9.96 -8.02 -2.51
C ASN A 457 -11.24 -7.17 -2.35
N LEU A 458 -11.15 -5.85 -2.59
CA LEU A 458 -12.30 -4.93 -2.56
C LEU A 458 -13.45 -5.39 -3.47
N ILE A 459 -13.16 -5.98 -4.63
CA ILE A 459 -14.16 -6.53 -5.54
C ILE A 459 -14.89 -7.70 -4.90
N GLN A 460 -14.16 -8.65 -4.30
CA GLN A 460 -14.76 -9.75 -3.52
C GLN A 460 -15.61 -9.21 -2.38
N ARG A 461 -15.12 -8.17 -1.69
CA ARG A 461 -15.87 -7.52 -0.62
C ARG A 461 -17.19 -6.94 -1.12
N LEU A 462 -17.17 -6.24 -2.25
CA LEU A 462 -18.36 -5.66 -2.89
C LEU A 462 -19.34 -6.75 -3.36
N GLU A 463 -18.83 -7.88 -3.88
CA GLU A 463 -19.65 -9.00 -4.33
C GLU A 463 -20.49 -9.62 -3.19
N ARG A 464 -19.97 -9.64 -1.95
CA ARG A 464 -20.74 -10.09 -0.75
C ARG A 464 -22.03 -9.28 -0.53
N TYR A 465 -22.08 -8.05 -1.03
CA TYR A 465 -23.24 -7.16 -0.98
C TYR A 465 -24.00 -7.11 -2.30
N ASN A 466 -23.83 -8.12 -3.16
CA ASN A 466 -24.42 -8.22 -4.49
C ASN A 466 -24.09 -7.02 -5.38
N LYS A 467 -22.89 -6.44 -5.23
CA LYS A 467 -22.42 -5.35 -6.07
C LYS A 467 -21.51 -5.89 -7.15
N THR A 468 -21.78 -5.49 -8.39
CA THR A 468 -21.03 -5.91 -9.57
C THR A 468 -19.94 -4.89 -9.89
N SER A 469 -18.79 -5.38 -10.35
CA SER A 469 -17.63 -4.52 -10.65
C SER A 469 -17.13 -4.72 -12.09
N ALA A 470 -16.62 -3.65 -12.70
CA ALA A 470 -15.80 -3.71 -13.90
C ALA A 470 -14.38 -3.24 -13.56
N PHE A 471 -13.37 -4.00 -13.95
CA PHE A 471 -11.96 -3.72 -13.69
C PHE A 471 -11.19 -3.58 -15.00
N ILE A 472 -10.79 -2.36 -15.33
CA ILE A 472 -10.11 -2.01 -16.58
C ILE A 472 -8.71 -1.49 -16.24
N ASP A 473 -7.68 -2.29 -16.56
CA ASP A 473 -6.30 -1.98 -16.23
C ASP A 473 -5.34 -2.75 -17.16
N TYR A 474 -4.05 -2.53 -16.98
CA TYR A 474 -3.00 -3.22 -17.71
C TYR A 474 -2.93 -4.69 -17.33
N VAL A 475 -2.57 -5.55 -18.30
CA VAL A 475 -2.61 -7.03 -18.23
C VAL A 475 -2.24 -7.60 -16.85
N GLY A 476 -1.05 -7.26 -16.31
CA GLY A 476 -0.57 -7.81 -15.05
C GLY A 476 -1.40 -7.42 -13.82
N LYS A 477 -2.03 -6.23 -13.80
CA LYS A 477 -2.89 -5.83 -12.67
C LYS A 477 -4.28 -6.43 -12.77
N VAL A 478 -4.79 -6.67 -13.98
CA VAL A 478 -6.06 -7.38 -14.17
C VAL A 478 -5.97 -8.82 -13.67
N GLN A 479 -4.84 -9.50 -13.95
CA GLN A 479 -4.58 -10.86 -13.46
C GLN A 479 -4.42 -10.95 -11.94
N LEU A 480 -4.03 -9.86 -11.28
CA LEU A 480 -3.81 -9.84 -9.83
C LEU A 480 -5.03 -9.36 -9.04
N LEU A 481 -5.64 -8.25 -9.46
CA LEU A 481 -6.68 -7.53 -8.69
C LEU A 481 -8.06 -7.60 -9.32
N GLY A 482 -8.14 -7.85 -10.63
CA GLY A 482 -9.39 -7.86 -11.39
C GLY A 482 -9.99 -9.25 -11.59
N VAL A 483 -9.43 -10.31 -11.00
CA VAL A 483 -9.84 -11.70 -11.26
C VAL A 483 -11.30 -11.95 -10.90
N ASP A 484 -11.77 -11.36 -9.80
CA ASP A 484 -13.13 -11.54 -9.30
C ASP A 484 -14.12 -10.49 -9.86
N ALA A 485 -13.67 -9.60 -10.75
CA ALA A 485 -14.56 -8.61 -11.35
C ALA A 485 -15.52 -9.30 -12.34
N LYS A 486 -16.76 -8.80 -12.40
CA LYS A 486 -17.76 -9.33 -13.34
C LYS A 486 -17.30 -9.13 -14.79
N HIS A 487 -16.64 -8.01 -15.06
CA HIS A 487 -15.94 -7.76 -16.31
C HIS A 487 -14.52 -7.28 -16.02
N SER A 488 -13.55 -7.93 -16.65
CA SER A 488 -12.13 -7.61 -16.49
C SER A 488 -11.53 -7.38 -17.88
N ILE A 489 -11.11 -6.15 -18.15
CA ILE A 489 -10.60 -5.74 -19.47
C ILE A 489 -9.10 -5.53 -19.33
N LYS A 490 -8.34 -6.32 -20.08
CA LYS A 490 -6.88 -6.24 -20.17
C LYS A 490 -6.49 -5.22 -21.22
N CYS A 491 -5.77 -4.19 -20.80
CA CYS A 491 -5.32 -3.11 -21.66
C CYS A 491 -3.79 -3.11 -21.81
N THR A 492 -3.32 -2.47 -22.87
CA THR A 492 -1.88 -2.23 -23.13
C THR A 492 -1.53 -0.74 -23.18
N ASN A 493 -2.53 0.14 -23.25
CA ASN A 493 -2.40 1.59 -23.35
C ASN A 493 -3.66 2.28 -22.78
N ASP A 494 -3.59 3.60 -22.58
CA ASP A 494 -4.68 4.38 -22.00
C ASP A 494 -5.90 4.55 -22.93
N ASP A 495 -5.74 4.42 -24.26
CA ASP A 495 -6.89 4.44 -25.19
C ASP A 495 -7.78 3.22 -25.02
N GLU A 496 -7.18 2.04 -24.84
CA GLU A 496 -7.90 0.82 -24.50
C GLU A 496 -8.57 0.92 -23.13
N VAL A 497 -7.90 1.52 -22.14
CA VAL A 497 -8.49 1.77 -20.82
C VAL A 497 -9.70 2.68 -20.96
N PHE A 498 -9.56 3.78 -21.69
CA PHE A 498 -10.63 4.75 -21.94
C PHE A 498 -11.84 4.09 -22.61
N ALA A 499 -11.61 3.34 -23.69
CA ALA A 499 -12.66 2.60 -24.38
C ALA A 499 -13.32 1.55 -23.46
N GLY A 500 -12.53 0.86 -22.64
CA GLY A 500 -13.01 -0.11 -21.65
C GLY A 500 -13.92 0.53 -20.60
N VAL A 501 -13.54 1.69 -20.06
CA VAL A 501 -14.34 2.45 -19.08
C VAL A 501 -15.65 2.92 -19.70
N LEU A 502 -15.63 3.51 -20.91
CA LEU A 502 -16.85 3.94 -21.59
C LEU A 502 -17.81 2.78 -21.89
N ASN A 503 -17.27 1.62 -22.30
CA ASN A 503 -18.06 0.41 -22.52
C ASN A 503 -18.70 -0.10 -21.22
N ALA A 504 -17.96 -0.08 -20.11
CA ALA A 504 -18.47 -0.44 -18.79
C ALA A 504 -19.53 0.54 -18.26
N ILE A 505 -19.45 1.82 -18.62
CA ILE A 505 -20.46 2.83 -18.27
C ILE A 505 -21.75 2.62 -19.07
N SER A 506 -21.62 2.42 -20.38
CA SER A 506 -22.74 2.42 -21.34
C SER A 506 -23.57 1.12 -21.35
N ASN A 507 -23.06 0.03 -20.76
CA ASN A 507 -23.72 -1.29 -20.70
C ASN A 507 -24.01 -1.93 -22.08
N ASN A 508 -23.39 -1.46 -23.16
CA ASN A 508 -23.83 -1.70 -24.55
C ASN A 508 -23.77 -3.16 -25.05
N ARG A 509 -22.98 -4.05 -24.42
CA ARG A 509 -22.79 -5.42 -24.93
C ARG A 509 -23.62 -6.49 -24.21
N ASN A 510 -23.88 -6.36 -22.92
CA ASN A 510 -24.42 -7.46 -22.09
C ASN A 510 -25.54 -7.07 -21.10
N HIS A 511 -26.04 -5.82 -21.09
CA HIS A 511 -26.99 -5.31 -20.08
C HIS A 511 -26.53 -5.45 -18.61
N ILE A 512 -25.25 -5.75 -18.36
CA ILE A 512 -24.72 -5.88 -17.01
C ILE A 512 -24.47 -4.48 -16.46
N TYR A 513 -25.25 -4.10 -15.47
CA TYR A 513 -24.98 -2.91 -14.66
C TYR A 513 -23.77 -3.17 -13.75
N HIS A 514 -22.87 -2.20 -13.64
CA HIS A 514 -21.73 -2.22 -12.71
C HIS A 514 -21.93 -1.17 -11.62
N ASN A 515 -21.87 -1.56 -10.35
CA ASN A 515 -21.87 -0.64 -9.21
C ASN A 515 -20.52 0.05 -9.04
N PHE A 516 -19.42 -0.65 -9.31
CA PHE A 516 -18.06 -0.11 -9.21
C PHE A 516 -17.33 -0.28 -10.53
N ILE A 517 -16.78 0.81 -11.07
CA ILE A 517 -15.95 0.78 -12.27
C ILE A 517 -14.58 1.33 -11.92
N TRP A 518 -13.54 0.52 -12.11
CA TRP A 518 -12.15 0.90 -11.97
C TRP A 518 -11.52 1.11 -13.34
N GLY A 519 -10.83 2.25 -13.52
CA GLY A 519 -9.95 2.51 -14.65
C GLY A 519 -8.62 3.07 -14.17
N LYS A 520 -7.49 2.63 -14.75
CA LYS A 520 -6.17 3.19 -14.46
C LYS A 520 -5.49 3.71 -15.72
N PHE A 521 -5.21 5.01 -15.75
CA PHE A 521 -4.38 5.64 -16.77
C PHE A 521 -2.92 5.68 -16.32
N LYS A 522 -1.96 5.51 -17.23
CA LYS A 522 -0.51 5.50 -16.94
C LYS A 522 0.30 6.49 -17.77
N ASP A 523 -0.28 7.15 -18.77
CA ASP A 523 0.47 8.07 -19.64
C ASP A 523 1.14 9.19 -18.82
N LEU A 524 0.46 9.67 -17.76
CA LEU A 524 0.98 10.73 -16.90
C LEU A 524 2.11 10.28 -15.96
N GLU A 525 2.13 8.99 -15.59
CA GLU A 525 3.22 8.37 -14.82
C GLU A 525 4.51 8.31 -15.65
N ASN A 526 4.35 8.14 -16.97
CA ASN A 526 5.43 8.00 -17.96
C ASN A 526 5.49 9.23 -18.88
N LEU A 527 5.34 10.42 -18.31
CA LEU A 527 5.36 11.67 -19.07
C LEU A 527 6.61 11.78 -19.96
N PRO A 528 6.44 12.09 -21.27
CA PRO A 528 7.55 12.34 -22.18
C PRO A 528 8.44 13.51 -21.74
N GLU A 529 9.72 13.44 -22.06
CA GLU A 529 10.67 14.54 -21.78
C GLU A 529 10.50 15.73 -22.73
N HIS A 530 10.06 15.48 -23.97
CA HIS A 530 9.81 16.52 -24.96
C HIS A 530 8.50 17.28 -24.66
N GLU A 531 8.56 18.63 -24.64
CA GLU A 531 7.44 19.47 -24.25
C GLU A 531 6.18 19.29 -25.11
N ASN A 532 6.33 19.11 -26.43
CA ASN A 532 5.20 18.92 -27.35
C ASN A 532 4.45 17.61 -27.05
N ASP A 533 5.18 16.54 -26.75
CA ASP A 533 4.60 15.22 -26.44
C ASP A 533 3.91 15.24 -25.07
N LYS A 534 4.50 15.98 -24.12
CA LYS A 534 3.88 16.26 -22.81
C LYS A 534 2.56 17.02 -22.95
N LEU A 535 2.52 18.09 -23.75
CA LEU A 535 1.28 18.84 -23.99
C LEU A 535 0.20 17.96 -24.66
N THR A 536 0.61 17.13 -25.61
CA THR A 536 -0.29 16.19 -26.29
C THR A 536 -0.89 15.20 -25.30
N THR A 537 -0.06 14.63 -24.43
CA THR A 537 -0.48 13.68 -23.38
C THR A 537 -1.50 14.33 -22.42
N LEU A 538 -1.23 15.56 -21.97
CA LEU A 538 -2.14 16.29 -21.08
C LEU A 538 -3.47 16.62 -21.76
N LYS A 539 -3.45 16.99 -23.04
CA LYS A 539 -4.66 17.25 -23.83
C LYS A 539 -5.49 15.97 -23.99
N GLN A 540 -4.88 14.84 -24.35
CA GLN A 540 -5.56 13.56 -24.44
C GLN A 540 -6.20 13.15 -23.11
N LEU A 541 -5.49 13.34 -22.00
CA LEU A 541 -6.04 13.08 -20.67
C LEU A 541 -7.26 13.97 -20.37
N ASN A 542 -7.19 15.25 -20.72
CA ASN A 542 -8.28 16.21 -20.57
C ASN A 542 -9.53 15.74 -21.33
N ASP A 543 -9.38 15.40 -22.61
CA ASP A 543 -10.45 14.94 -23.48
C ASP A 543 -11.07 13.62 -22.98
N ARG A 544 -10.24 12.69 -22.50
CA ARG A 544 -10.70 11.41 -21.92
C ARG A 544 -11.54 11.63 -20.67
N ILE A 545 -11.11 12.49 -19.74
CA ILE A 545 -11.86 12.80 -18.51
C ILE A 545 -13.20 13.48 -18.83
N GLU A 546 -13.20 14.46 -19.74
CA GLU A 546 -14.41 15.15 -20.18
C GLU A 546 -15.43 14.18 -20.78
N LYS A 547 -14.94 13.31 -21.68
CA LYS A 547 -15.80 12.32 -22.34
C LYS A 547 -16.33 11.28 -21.37
N ILE A 548 -15.52 10.79 -20.43
CA ILE A 548 -15.99 9.88 -19.37
C ILE A 548 -17.08 10.56 -18.54
N TYR A 549 -16.84 11.78 -18.05
CA TYR A 549 -17.79 12.50 -17.19
C TYR A 549 -19.12 12.78 -17.89
N SER A 550 -19.10 13.20 -19.15
CA SER A 550 -20.32 13.45 -19.94
C SER A 550 -21.13 12.17 -20.19
N CYS A 551 -20.50 11.00 -20.22
CA CYS A 551 -21.18 9.71 -20.35
C CYS A 551 -21.67 9.12 -19.03
N LEU A 552 -21.33 9.69 -17.87
CA LEU A 552 -21.77 9.16 -16.58
C LEU A 552 -23.29 9.29 -16.42
N PRO A 553 -23.98 8.22 -15.99
CA PRO A 553 -25.36 8.33 -15.52
C PRO A 553 -25.44 9.32 -14.35
N ALA A 554 -26.58 9.97 -14.21
CA ALA A 554 -26.84 10.80 -13.06
C ALA A 554 -26.71 10.01 -11.73
N TYR A 555 -26.34 10.74 -10.69
CA TYR A 555 -26.10 10.24 -9.33
C TYR A 555 -24.97 9.21 -9.24
N THR A 556 -24.05 9.24 -10.21
CA THR A 556 -22.80 8.49 -10.16
C THR A 556 -21.76 9.28 -9.38
N ALA A 557 -21.17 8.68 -8.36
CA ALA A 557 -19.98 9.22 -7.71
C ALA A 557 -18.77 9.03 -8.63
N PHE A 558 -18.14 10.12 -9.01
CA PHE A 558 -16.95 10.16 -9.85
C PHE A 558 -15.75 10.57 -8.99
N ILE A 559 -14.78 9.66 -8.91
CA ILE A 559 -13.56 9.83 -8.11
C ILE A 559 -12.37 9.74 -9.06
N VAL A 560 -11.58 10.81 -9.11
CA VAL A 560 -10.32 10.84 -9.85
C VAL A 560 -9.21 10.97 -8.83
N SER A 561 -8.29 10.01 -8.76
CA SER A 561 -7.26 9.96 -7.72
C SER A 561 -5.91 9.70 -8.35
N SER A 562 -4.89 10.42 -7.91
CA SER A 562 -3.51 10.09 -8.26
C SER A 562 -2.96 8.91 -7.44
N GLY A 563 -3.53 8.69 -6.24
CA GLY A 563 -3.08 7.69 -5.26
C GLY A 563 -1.78 8.09 -4.55
N SER A 564 -0.79 8.53 -5.32
CA SER A 564 0.50 9.05 -4.87
C SER A 564 0.85 10.31 -5.68
N GLY A 565 1.91 11.00 -5.28
CA GLY A 565 2.56 11.98 -6.15
C GLY A 565 3.44 11.31 -7.20
N ASN A 566 4.24 12.10 -7.92
CA ASN A 566 5.25 11.59 -8.83
C ASN A 566 6.39 10.94 -8.04
N ALA A 567 6.50 9.61 -8.16
CA ALA A 567 7.45 8.81 -7.42
C ALA A 567 8.70 8.43 -8.25
N ARG A 568 8.79 8.83 -9.53
CA ARG A 568 9.84 8.37 -10.45
C ARG A 568 11.25 8.67 -9.94
N GLU A 569 11.50 9.90 -9.49
CA GLU A 569 12.80 10.30 -8.93
C GLU A 569 13.12 9.54 -7.64
N TRP A 570 12.13 9.37 -6.77
CA TRP A 570 12.29 8.57 -5.56
C TRP A 570 12.60 7.11 -5.88
N GLU A 571 11.91 6.48 -6.84
CA GLU A 571 12.16 5.10 -7.26
C GLU A 571 13.57 4.93 -7.85
N ASN A 572 14.03 5.90 -8.65
CA ASN A 572 15.40 5.90 -9.17
C ASN A 572 16.44 5.99 -8.04
N LEU A 573 16.21 6.87 -7.06
CA LEU A 573 17.07 6.99 -5.89
C LEU A 573 17.00 5.76 -4.99
N TYR A 574 15.82 5.13 -4.86
CA TYR A 574 15.65 3.88 -4.13
C TYR A 574 16.45 2.75 -4.79
N ARG A 575 16.37 2.59 -6.11
CA ARG A 575 17.18 1.63 -6.87
C ARG A 575 18.68 1.93 -6.72
N LYS A 576 19.08 3.20 -6.84
CA LYS A 576 20.47 3.64 -6.60
C LYS A 576 20.94 3.29 -5.19
N LYS A 577 20.09 3.45 -4.18
CA LYS A 577 20.38 3.13 -2.77
C LYS A 577 20.53 1.64 -2.51
N MET A 578 19.75 0.82 -3.20
CA MET A 578 19.79 -0.64 -3.08
C MET A 578 20.99 -1.27 -3.78
N ASN A 579 21.57 -0.58 -4.75
CA ASN A 579 22.82 -1.00 -5.38
C ASN A 579 24.00 -0.81 -4.42
N SER A 580 24.51 -1.92 -3.89
CA SER A 580 25.58 -2.03 -2.89
C SER A 580 26.95 -1.45 -3.31
N GLY A 581 27.10 -0.97 -4.55
CA GLY A 581 28.32 -0.32 -5.04
C GLY A 581 28.28 1.22 -5.03
N VAL A 582 27.19 1.86 -4.59
CA VAL A 582 27.03 3.31 -4.64
C VAL A 582 27.31 3.97 -3.29
N ASN A 583 28.27 4.89 -3.25
CA ASN A 583 28.53 5.71 -2.07
C ASN A 583 27.32 6.62 -1.78
N TRP A 584 26.58 6.32 -0.71
CA TRP A 584 25.36 7.02 -0.31
C TRP A 584 25.68 8.12 0.72
N THR A 585 25.65 9.38 0.28
CA THR A 585 26.03 10.52 1.13
C THR A 585 24.85 11.03 1.99
N ALA A 586 25.14 11.88 2.97
CA ALA A 586 24.10 12.60 3.73
C ALA A 586 23.22 13.47 2.81
N GLN A 587 23.79 14.02 1.73
CA GLN A 587 23.07 14.79 0.74
C GLN A 587 22.13 13.89 -0.09
N ASP A 588 22.57 12.70 -0.50
CA ASP A 588 21.69 11.72 -1.15
C ASP A 588 20.51 11.34 -0.24
N GLN A 589 20.75 11.21 1.07
CA GLN A 589 19.70 10.91 2.05
C GLN A 589 18.67 12.06 2.17
N GLU A 590 19.10 13.32 2.19
CA GLU A 590 18.19 14.47 2.23
C GLU A 590 17.34 14.56 0.96
N ILE A 591 17.96 14.37 -0.22
CA ILE A 591 17.24 14.33 -1.50
C ILE A 591 16.23 13.18 -1.51
N TYR A 592 16.65 11.99 -1.05
CA TYR A 592 15.78 10.83 -0.97
C TYR A 592 14.54 11.06 -0.12
N GLU A 593 14.68 11.67 1.05
CA GLU A 593 13.55 11.98 1.94
C GLU A 593 12.60 13.02 1.33
N LYS A 594 13.15 14.01 0.64
CA LYS A 594 12.38 15.02 -0.08
C LYS A 594 11.59 14.41 -1.24
N GLU A 595 12.22 13.58 -2.06
CA GLU A 595 11.55 12.90 -3.17
C GLU A 595 10.56 11.84 -2.67
N LEU A 596 10.82 11.18 -1.53
CA LEU A 596 9.85 10.28 -0.89
C LEU A 596 8.60 11.05 -0.43
N LEU A 597 8.77 12.25 0.15
CA LEU A 597 7.64 13.09 0.54
C LEU A 597 6.82 13.51 -0.68
N LYS A 598 7.48 13.98 -1.75
CA LYS A 598 6.80 14.33 -3.01
C LYS A 598 6.07 13.12 -3.61
N GLY A 599 6.74 11.97 -3.69
CA GLY A 599 6.17 10.72 -4.16
C GLY A 599 4.96 10.29 -3.36
N LYS A 600 4.92 10.54 -2.04
CA LYS A 600 3.76 10.18 -1.21
C LYS A 600 2.55 11.09 -1.38
N ILE A 601 2.72 12.35 -1.80
CA ILE A 601 1.67 13.36 -1.78
C ILE A 601 1.05 13.54 -3.16
N GLY A 602 -0.21 13.12 -3.26
CA GLY A 602 -1.02 13.20 -4.47
C GLY A 602 -2.26 14.07 -4.30
N LEU A 603 -3.12 14.04 -5.30
CA LEU A 603 -4.42 14.72 -5.30
C LEU A 603 -5.55 13.74 -5.63
N THR A 604 -6.69 13.94 -4.99
CA THR A 604 -7.95 13.25 -5.32
C THR A 604 -9.06 14.26 -5.46
N PHE A 605 -9.95 14.01 -6.42
CA PHE A 605 -11.04 14.87 -6.80
C PHE A 605 -12.33 14.06 -6.69
N PHE A 606 -13.37 14.68 -6.13
CA PHE A 606 -14.66 14.02 -5.87
C PHE A 606 -15.78 14.85 -6.47
N ARG A 607 -16.70 14.18 -7.18
CA ARG A 607 -17.93 14.78 -7.71
C ARG A 607 -19.04 13.75 -7.71
N VAL A 608 -20.28 14.18 -7.53
CA VAL A 608 -21.46 13.38 -7.88
C VAL A 608 -22.08 13.99 -9.12
N LYS A 609 -22.31 13.19 -10.15
CA LYS A 609 -22.95 13.65 -11.39
C LYS A 609 -24.41 14.03 -11.11
N SER A 610 -24.83 15.24 -11.45
CA SER A 610 -26.21 15.67 -11.26
C SER A 610 -27.12 15.30 -12.45
N ASP A 611 -28.44 15.26 -12.22
CA ASP A 611 -29.47 14.92 -13.22
C ASP A 611 -29.54 15.90 -14.42
N CYS A 612 -29.02 17.12 -14.28
CA CYS A 612 -29.25 18.21 -15.24
C CYS A 612 -27.98 18.74 -15.94
N GLU A 613 -26.82 18.10 -15.75
CA GLU A 613 -25.58 18.55 -16.36
C GLU A 613 -25.33 17.87 -17.71
N ASN A 614 -25.88 18.42 -18.79
CA ASN A 614 -25.28 18.22 -20.12
C ASN A 614 -24.16 19.25 -20.26
N LEU A 615 -22.94 18.79 -20.60
CA LEU A 615 -21.76 19.66 -20.69
C LEU A 615 -21.71 20.54 -21.95
N ASP A 616 -22.78 20.60 -22.76
CA ASP A 616 -22.82 21.39 -23.99
C ASP A 616 -24.10 22.24 -24.12
N GLU A 617 -23.86 23.47 -24.60
CA GLU A 617 -24.76 24.49 -25.16
C GLU A 617 -25.66 25.28 -24.19
N SER A 618 -25.12 26.39 -23.63
CA SER A 618 -25.55 27.77 -23.93
C SER A 618 -25.27 28.76 -22.78
N GLU A 619 -24.14 29.47 -22.81
CA GLU A 619 -24.02 30.83 -22.22
C GLU A 619 -22.99 31.64 -23.03
N ASP A 620 -23.28 31.83 -24.32
CA ASP A 620 -22.91 33.05 -25.04
C ASP A 620 -24.22 33.76 -25.39
N LYS A 621 -24.69 34.64 -24.50
CA LYS A 621 -25.59 35.77 -24.80
C LYS A 621 -25.42 36.90 -23.78
#